data_AF-A0A226M732-F1
#
_entry.id   AF-A0A226M732-F1
#
_cell.length_a   1.000
_cell.length_b   1.000
_cell.length_c   1.000
_cell.angle_alpha   90.00
_cell.angle_beta   90.00
_cell.angle_gamma   90.00
#
_symmetry.space_group_name_H-M   'P 1'
#
loop_
_entity.id
_entity.type
_entity.pdbx_description
1 polymer ?
#
loop_
_entity_poly.entity_id
_entity_poly.type
_entity_poly.pdbx_seq_one_letter_code
_entity_poly.pdbx_strand_id
1 'polypeptide(L)'
;MTSSLSLPHLLLAEPRACPVPPEPPQVESSPPRCLTLQEKLLSHSSTHLPMPEEQVAVSQQLARSICAELQSFLQSKCPELPFGSLFLSGPLLDGLGALAADHIHFMLPVVLDATLWSLIPGEDTVVRNPQYWLIKRTDLEYFPRGRSPWDKFLVGQYLSSNALNETLHKMLVASINWPAIGSLLGTVIHPLVASRELRLDVKHHQVELSIAIFPVVEMEGKVLLAAPPEGLVENLWLESFGRAEVLKVKELDAGDAGARQHCLCILNGVCRSHPALHKLSGSPLAHV
;
A
#
# COMPACT_ATOMS: atom_id res chain seq x y z
N MET A 1 -15.13 -7.94 -97.72
CA MET A 1 -15.37 -9.40 -97.82
C MET A 1 -14.04 -10.05 -98.10
N THR A 2 -13.65 -11.00 -97.21
CA THR A 2 -12.65 -12.07 -97.37
C THR A 2 -11.21 -11.66 -97.73
N SER A 3 -10.12 -12.11 -97.12
CA SER A 3 -9.75 -12.93 -95.95
C SER A 3 -8.21 -12.99 -96.05
N SER A 4 -7.44 -12.46 -95.09
CA SER A 4 -6.75 -13.20 -94.00
C SER A 4 -5.75 -14.27 -94.52
N LEU A 5 -4.49 -14.38 -94.10
CA LEU A 5 -3.73 -13.90 -92.94
C LEU A 5 -2.21 -13.92 -93.23
N SER A 6 -1.49 -13.06 -92.51
CA SER A 6 -0.04 -12.83 -92.57
C SER A 6 0.69 -13.51 -91.40
N LEU A 7 1.89 -14.01 -91.71
CA LEU A 7 3.09 -14.33 -90.90
C LEU A 7 3.03 -15.19 -89.60
N PRO A 8 4.07 -16.01 -89.35
CA PRO A 8 4.21 -16.83 -88.14
C PRO A 8 4.89 -16.05 -86.99
N HIS A 9 4.40 -16.21 -85.77
CA HIS A 9 5.10 -15.85 -84.54
C HIS A 9 5.64 -17.09 -83.83
N LEU A 10 6.89 -16.94 -83.40
CA LEU A 10 7.79 -17.91 -82.82
C LEU A 10 7.63 -17.94 -81.29
N LEU A 11 7.75 -19.15 -80.72
CA LEU A 11 8.15 -19.47 -79.33
C LEU A 11 7.04 -19.28 -78.26
N LEU A 12 6.78 -20.20 -77.33
CA LEU A 12 7.70 -21.01 -76.54
C LEU A 12 7.04 -22.34 -76.10
N ALA A 13 7.90 -23.34 -75.93
CA ALA A 13 7.60 -24.70 -75.50
C ALA A 13 7.04 -24.82 -74.07
N GLU A 14 6.17 -25.81 -73.87
CA GLU A 14 5.66 -26.25 -72.57
C GLU A 14 6.80 -26.73 -71.65
N PRO A 15 6.89 -26.26 -70.38
CA PRO A 15 7.88 -26.76 -69.46
C PRO A 15 7.40 -28.07 -68.80
N ARG A 16 8.25 -29.09 -68.92
CA ARG A 16 8.24 -30.31 -68.11
C ARG A 16 8.16 -29.95 -66.61
N ALA A 17 7.32 -30.70 -65.91
CA ALA A 17 7.14 -30.63 -64.47
C ALA A 17 8.49 -30.67 -63.72
N CYS A 18 8.74 -29.63 -62.92
CA CYS A 18 9.77 -29.61 -61.89
C CYS A 18 9.11 -29.94 -60.53
N PRO A 19 9.73 -30.75 -59.65
CA PRO A 19 9.21 -30.97 -58.32
C PRO A 19 9.38 -29.71 -57.46
N VAL A 20 8.29 -29.25 -56.86
CA VAL A 20 8.26 -28.15 -55.89
C VAL A 20 9.02 -28.58 -54.61
N PRO A 21 9.89 -27.74 -54.01
CA PRO A 21 10.51 -28.04 -52.72
C PRO A 21 9.46 -28.09 -51.61
N PRO A 22 9.56 -28.98 -50.61
CA PRO A 22 8.61 -29.00 -49.50
C PRO A 22 8.69 -27.68 -48.72
N GLU A 23 7.54 -27.06 -48.49
CA GLU A 23 7.40 -25.93 -47.56
C GLU A 23 8.01 -26.30 -46.20
N PRO A 24 8.66 -25.34 -45.49
CA PRO A 24 9.13 -25.61 -44.13
C PRO A 24 7.92 -26.01 -43.28
N PRO A 25 8.07 -27.01 -42.38
CA PRO A 25 6.98 -27.41 -41.52
C PRO A 25 6.50 -26.17 -40.76
N GLN A 26 5.24 -25.81 -41.00
CA GLN A 26 4.54 -24.88 -40.12
C GLN A 26 4.68 -25.48 -38.72
N VAL A 27 5.40 -24.76 -37.85
CA VAL A 27 5.43 -25.06 -36.43
C VAL A 27 4.01 -24.81 -35.96
N GLU A 28 3.19 -25.86 -36.01
CA GLU A 28 1.91 -25.92 -35.32
C GLU A 28 2.23 -25.52 -33.88
N SER A 29 1.76 -24.33 -33.49
CA SER A 29 1.80 -23.89 -32.11
C SER A 29 1.15 -24.99 -31.30
N SER A 30 1.98 -25.70 -30.52
CA SER A 30 1.52 -26.79 -29.68
C SER A 30 0.33 -26.29 -28.85
N PRO A 31 -0.74 -27.07 -28.70
CA PRO A 31 -1.90 -26.65 -27.93
C PRO A 31 -1.42 -26.20 -26.53
N PRO A 32 -1.96 -25.10 -25.98
CA PRO A 32 -1.49 -24.59 -24.70
C PRO A 32 -1.56 -25.73 -23.68
N ARG A 33 -0.38 -26.10 -23.13
CA ARG A 33 -0.29 -27.15 -22.12
C ARG A 33 -1.33 -26.86 -21.04
N CYS A 34 -2.26 -27.79 -20.83
CA CYS A 34 -3.24 -27.70 -19.75
C CYS A 34 -2.49 -27.76 -18.42
N LEU A 35 -2.07 -26.61 -17.91
CA LEU A 35 -1.47 -26.49 -16.59
C LEU A 35 -2.52 -26.80 -15.53
N THR A 36 -2.13 -27.57 -14.51
CA THR A 36 -2.89 -27.76 -13.29
C THR A 36 -3.08 -26.44 -12.55
N LEU A 37 -4.05 -26.36 -11.63
CA LEU A 37 -4.26 -25.16 -10.82
C LEU A 37 -2.98 -24.77 -10.06
N GLN A 38 -2.30 -25.74 -9.47
CA GLN A 38 -1.05 -25.51 -8.74
C GLN A 38 0.03 -24.89 -9.64
N GLU A 39 0.23 -25.44 -10.84
CA GLU A 39 1.21 -24.89 -11.79
C GLU A 39 0.84 -23.48 -12.26
N LYS A 40 -0.46 -23.19 -12.41
CA LYS A 40 -0.94 -21.84 -12.73
C LYS A 40 -0.71 -20.84 -11.59
N LEU A 41 -0.92 -21.26 -10.34
CA LEU A 41 -0.68 -20.41 -9.17
C LEU A 41 0.82 -20.12 -9.01
N LEU A 42 1.66 -21.15 -9.19
CA LEU A 42 3.11 -20.98 -9.14
C LEU A 42 3.62 -20.10 -10.29
N SER A 43 3.14 -20.30 -11.52
CA SER A 43 3.54 -19.44 -12.65
C SER A 43 3.06 -18.00 -12.48
N HIS A 44 1.85 -17.78 -11.97
CA HIS A 44 1.36 -16.46 -11.59
C HIS A 44 2.25 -15.84 -10.51
N SER A 45 2.67 -16.62 -9.50
CA SER A 45 3.56 -16.18 -8.43
C SER A 45 4.96 -15.83 -8.90
N SER A 46 5.46 -16.44 -9.97
CA SER A 46 6.78 -16.11 -10.52
C SER A 46 6.73 -14.92 -11.48
N THR A 47 5.56 -14.65 -12.09
CA THR A 47 5.43 -13.66 -13.16
C THR A 47 4.91 -12.30 -12.68
N HIS A 48 3.99 -12.28 -11.71
CA HIS A 48 3.28 -11.07 -11.28
C HIS A 48 3.64 -10.60 -9.86
N LEU A 49 4.49 -11.34 -9.17
CA LEU A 49 4.66 -11.26 -7.71
C LEU A 49 6.08 -10.81 -7.28
N PRO A 50 7.20 -11.15 -7.97
CA PRO A 50 8.51 -10.69 -7.58
C PRO A 50 8.82 -9.33 -8.19
N MET A 51 8.66 -8.26 -7.40
CA MET A 51 9.40 -7.02 -7.65
C MET A 51 10.90 -7.31 -7.48
N PRO A 52 11.80 -6.82 -8.37
CA PRO A 52 13.23 -7.10 -8.27
C PRO A 52 13.78 -6.73 -6.90
N GLU A 53 14.61 -7.59 -6.30
CA GLU A 53 15.17 -7.35 -4.95
C GLU A 53 15.89 -5.99 -4.86
N GLU A 54 16.51 -5.54 -5.95
CA GLU A 54 17.13 -4.21 -6.06
C GLU A 54 16.12 -3.07 -5.89
N GLN A 55 14.95 -3.18 -6.53
CA GLN A 55 13.88 -2.18 -6.41
C GLN A 55 13.26 -2.20 -5.01
N VAL A 56 13.18 -3.36 -4.34
CA VAL A 56 12.71 -3.48 -2.95
C VAL A 56 13.67 -2.75 -2.02
N ALA A 57 14.97 -3.00 -2.16
CA ALA A 57 16.00 -2.38 -1.35
C ALA A 57 16.01 -0.86 -1.52
N VAL A 58 15.91 -0.37 -2.77
CA VAL A 58 15.82 1.06 -3.08
C VAL A 58 14.56 1.68 -2.47
N SER A 59 13.41 1.02 -2.60
CA SER A 59 12.14 1.51 -2.05
C SER A 59 12.17 1.63 -0.53
N GLN A 60 12.71 0.61 0.14
CA GLN A 60 12.87 0.62 1.60
C GLN A 60 13.86 1.70 2.05
N GLN A 61 14.99 1.86 1.35
CA GLN A 61 15.98 2.88 1.70
C GLN A 61 15.44 4.29 1.52
N LEU A 62 14.71 4.52 0.43
CA LEU A 62 14.03 5.78 0.16
C LEU A 62 12.99 6.09 1.25
N ALA A 63 12.15 5.12 1.59
CA ALA A 63 11.16 5.25 2.66
C ALA A 63 11.81 5.56 4.02
N ARG A 64 12.92 4.88 4.38
CA ARG A 64 13.69 5.17 5.61
C ARG A 64 14.24 6.59 5.62
N SER A 65 14.74 7.06 4.48
CA SER A 65 15.31 8.41 4.35
C SER A 65 14.23 9.48 4.50
N ILE A 66 13.09 9.32 3.82
CA ILE A 66 11.94 10.24 3.96
C ILE A 66 11.38 10.21 5.39
N CYS A 67 11.32 9.03 6.01
CA CYS A 67 10.90 8.87 7.40
C CYS A 67 11.80 9.66 8.37
N ALA A 68 13.13 9.59 8.20
CA ALA A 68 14.07 10.34 9.02
C ALA A 68 13.92 11.87 8.85
N GLU A 69 13.76 12.35 7.62
CA GLU A 69 13.53 13.77 7.35
C GLU A 69 12.20 14.26 7.94
N LEU A 70 11.13 13.47 7.81
CA LEU A 70 9.84 13.80 8.41
C LEU A 70 9.91 13.82 9.94
N GLN A 71 10.61 12.87 10.56
CA GLN A 71 10.83 12.83 12.00
C GLN A 71 11.58 14.09 12.48
N SER A 72 12.67 14.46 11.80
CA SER A 72 13.45 15.67 12.10
C SER A 72 12.59 16.93 11.98
N PHE A 73 11.78 17.01 10.92
CA PHE A 73 10.86 18.12 10.72
C PHE A 73 9.84 18.23 11.86
N LEU A 74 9.17 17.12 12.22
CA LEU A 74 8.17 17.10 13.30
C LEU A 74 8.78 17.52 14.64
N GLN A 75 9.98 17.04 14.97
CA GLN A 75 10.71 17.44 16.18
C GLN A 75 11.06 18.94 16.17
N SER A 76 11.40 19.50 15.01
CA SER A 76 11.75 20.92 14.88
C SER A 76 10.54 21.86 14.93
N LYS A 77 9.41 21.45 14.34
CA LYS A 77 8.22 22.29 14.18
C LYS A 77 7.20 22.16 15.29
N CYS A 78 7.11 20.99 15.91
CA CYS A 78 6.18 20.71 16.99
C CYS A 78 6.90 20.12 18.20
N PRO A 79 7.93 20.80 18.76
CA PRO A 79 8.66 20.29 19.93
C PRO A 79 7.78 20.12 21.16
N GLU A 80 6.64 20.81 21.21
CA GLU A 80 5.66 20.69 22.29
C GLU A 80 4.83 19.41 22.22
N LEU A 81 4.74 18.78 21.04
CA LEU A 81 3.99 17.54 20.85
C LEU A 81 4.88 16.32 21.06
N PRO A 82 4.53 15.43 21.99
CA PRO A 82 5.33 14.25 22.28
C PRO A 82 5.06 13.15 21.24
N PHE A 83 5.48 13.37 20.00
CA PHE A 83 5.53 12.31 18.99
C PHE A 83 6.64 11.31 19.35
N GLY A 84 6.34 10.02 19.21
CA GLY A 84 7.35 8.97 19.29
C GLY A 84 8.23 8.92 18.05
N SER A 85 9.08 7.90 17.96
CA SER A 85 9.86 7.63 16.75
C SER A 85 8.96 7.06 15.65
N LEU A 86 8.83 7.79 14.54
CA LEU A 86 8.18 7.32 13.32
C LEU A 86 8.83 6.01 12.88
N PHE A 87 8.01 5.02 12.54
CA PHE A 87 8.48 3.72 12.05
C PHE A 87 7.70 3.29 10.82
N LEU A 88 8.37 2.47 10.00
CA LEU A 88 7.79 1.96 8.77
C LEU A 88 6.97 0.70 9.06
N SER A 89 5.82 0.57 8.41
CA SER A 89 4.92 -0.58 8.46
C SER A 89 4.39 -0.88 7.06
N GLY A 90 3.89 -2.09 6.85
CA GLY A 90 3.16 -2.46 5.64
C GLY A 90 3.77 -3.65 4.88
N PRO A 91 3.05 -4.12 3.83
CA PRO A 91 3.30 -5.41 3.20
C PRO A 91 4.73 -5.59 2.66
N LEU A 92 5.35 -4.50 2.20
CA LEU A 92 6.72 -4.48 1.68
C LEU A 92 7.77 -4.88 2.72
N LEU A 93 7.54 -4.54 3.99
CA LEU A 93 8.46 -4.84 5.09
C LEU A 93 8.16 -6.18 5.74
N ASP A 94 6.91 -6.60 5.63
CA ASP A 94 6.41 -7.81 6.26
C ASP A 94 6.81 -9.09 5.51
N GLY A 95 7.55 -9.00 4.40
CA GLY A 95 7.96 -10.18 3.62
C GLY A 95 6.79 -10.89 2.93
N LEU A 96 5.60 -10.29 2.96
CA LEU A 96 4.37 -10.79 2.34
C LEU A 96 4.32 -10.52 0.82
N GLY A 97 5.47 -10.63 0.16
CA GLY A 97 5.59 -10.43 -1.29
C GLY A 97 5.29 -8.99 -1.70
N ALA A 98 6.28 -8.31 -2.27
CA ALA A 98 6.12 -6.99 -2.85
C ALA A 98 5.31 -7.07 -4.15
N LEU A 99 4.02 -7.39 -4.05
CA LEU A 99 3.07 -7.46 -5.17
C LEU A 99 2.97 -6.15 -5.95
N ALA A 100 3.22 -5.05 -5.25
CA ALA A 100 3.57 -3.76 -5.80
C ALA A 100 4.18 -2.93 -4.65
N ALA A 101 5.27 -2.22 -4.91
CA ALA A 101 5.97 -1.34 -3.96
C ALA A 101 5.11 -0.15 -3.51
N ASP A 102 3.93 0.00 -4.10
CA ASP A 102 3.22 1.26 -4.24
C ASP A 102 2.66 1.80 -2.92
N HIS A 103 2.64 1.01 -1.85
CA HIS A 103 2.04 1.43 -0.57
C HIS A 103 2.92 1.04 0.62
N ILE A 104 3.49 2.05 1.26
CA ILE A 104 4.23 1.95 2.53
C ILE A 104 3.49 2.77 3.58
N HIS A 105 3.42 2.26 4.81
CA HIS A 105 2.77 2.96 5.91
C HIS A 105 3.81 3.56 6.85
N PHE A 106 3.67 4.84 7.19
CA PHE A 106 4.44 5.52 8.20
C PHE A 106 3.59 5.59 9.46
N MET A 107 4.01 4.89 10.51
CA MET A 107 3.31 4.82 11.79
C MET A 107 3.88 5.90 12.68
N LEU A 108 3.10 6.94 12.96
CA LEU A 108 3.49 8.10 13.76
C LEU A 108 2.94 7.95 15.19
N PRO A 109 3.77 7.56 16.19
CA PRO A 109 3.26 7.34 17.54
C PRO A 109 2.87 8.65 18.22
N VAL A 110 1.65 8.70 18.74
CA VAL A 110 1.08 9.77 19.56
C VAL A 110 1.17 9.30 21.01
N VAL A 111 2.14 9.83 21.75
CA VAL A 111 2.41 9.39 23.13
C VAL A 111 1.43 10.05 24.08
N LEU A 112 0.51 9.27 24.65
CA LEU A 112 -0.46 9.71 25.64
C LEU A 112 -0.02 9.33 27.05
N ASP A 113 -0.32 10.20 28.02
CA ASP A 113 -0.15 9.91 29.44
C ASP A 113 -1.34 9.09 29.94
N ALA A 114 -1.10 7.85 30.36
CA ALA A 114 -2.15 6.94 30.85
C ALA A 114 -2.92 7.46 32.07
N THR A 115 -2.42 8.48 32.77
CA THR A 115 -3.13 9.12 33.89
C THR A 115 -4.16 10.17 33.42
N LEU A 116 -4.02 10.68 32.20
CA LEU A 116 -4.82 11.77 31.65
C LEU A 116 -5.86 11.32 30.62
N TRP A 117 -5.72 10.09 30.12
CA TRP A 117 -6.49 9.55 29.01
C TRP A 117 -7.02 8.16 29.33
N SER A 118 -8.23 7.84 28.87
CA SER A 118 -8.84 6.52 29.00
C SER A 118 -9.45 6.06 27.68
N LEU A 119 -9.46 4.75 27.44
CA LEU A 119 -10.14 4.17 26.28
C LEU A 119 -11.63 3.90 26.57
N ILE A 120 -12.47 4.16 25.57
CA ILE A 120 -13.88 3.79 25.56
C ILE A 120 -14.14 2.97 24.30
N PRO A 121 -14.60 1.71 24.44
CA PRO A 121 -14.93 0.86 23.30
C PRO A 121 -16.06 1.46 22.46
N GLY A 122 -15.96 1.36 21.13
CA GLY A 122 -16.93 1.92 20.19
C GLY A 122 -18.31 1.25 20.28
N GLU A 123 -18.38 0.00 20.72
CA GLU A 123 -19.62 -0.72 21.02
C GLU A 123 -20.45 -0.06 22.13
N ASP A 124 -19.80 0.60 23.08
CA ASP A 124 -20.43 1.31 24.20
C ASP A 124 -20.83 2.75 23.84
N THR A 125 -20.53 3.18 22.61
CA THR A 125 -20.88 4.50 22.10
C THR A 125 -22.14 4.48 21.24
N VAL A 126 -22.59 5.66 20.80
CA VAL A 126 -23.71 5.80 19.85
C VAL A 126 -23.43 5.10 18.52
N VAL A 127 -22.15 4.92 18.16
CA VAL A 127 -21.74 4.27 16.91
C VAL A 127 -21.93 2.75 16.96
N ARG A 128 -21.89 2.14 18.15
CA ARG A 128 -22.10 0.70 18.39
C ARG A 128 -21.26 -0.20 17.47
N ASN A 129 -19.98 0.14 17.28
CA ASN A 129 -19.07 -0.62 16.43
C ASN A 129 -17.78 -0.98 17.19
N PRO A 130 -17.46 -2.27 17.37
CA PRO A 130 -16.31 -2.72 18.16
C PRO A 130 -14.95 -2.48 17.51
N GLN A 131 -14.91 -2.13 16.23
CA GLN A 131 -13.65 -1.81 15.54
C GLN A 131 -13.11 -0.44 15.93
N TYR A 132 -13.97 0.42 16.49
CA TYR A 132 -13.65 1.80 16.77
C TYR A 132 -13.52 2.06 18.27
N TRP A 133 -12.78 3.10 18.61
CA TRP A 133 -12.48 3.51 19.97
C TRP A 133 -12.56 5.02 20.12
N LEU A 134 -13.02 5.45 21.29
CA LEU A 134 -12.90 6.83 21.75
C LEU A 134 -11.75 6.93 22.75
N ILE A 135 -10.97 8.00 22.65
CA ILE A 135 -9.93 8.32 23.61
C ILE A 135 -10.43 9.52 24.41
N LYS A 136 -10.83 9.30 25.66
CA LYS A 136 -11.43 10.32 26.52
C LYS A 136 -10.37 10.97 27.41
N ARG A 137 -10.45 12.29 27.54
CA ARG A 137 -9.68 13.06 28.52
C ARG A 137 -10.32 12.93 29.90
N THR A 138 -9.59 12.40 30.87
CA THR A 138 -10.06 12.17 32.25
C THR A 138 -9.63 13.29 33.20
N ASP A 139 -10.23 13.31 34.40
CA ASP A 139 -9.75 14.13 35.53
C ASP A 139 -9.55 15.62 35.23
N LEU A 140 -10.40 16.20 34.38
CA LEU A 140 -10.35 17.61 33.99
C LEU A 140 -10.51 18.58 35.17
N GLU A 141 -11.12 18.12 36.26
CA GLU A 141 -11.27 18.88 37.51
C GLU A 141 -9.92 19.10 38.22
N TYR A 142 -9.04 18.10 38.17
CA TYR A 142 -7.70 18.14 38.80
C TYR A 142 -6.61 18.58 37.81
N PHE A 143 -6.73 18.15 36.56
CA PHE A 143 -5.80 18.43 35.47
C PHE A 143 -6.55 19.19 34.35
N PRO A 144 -6.64 20.53 34.43
CA PRO A 144 -7.38 21.31 33.46
C PRO A 144 -6.74 21.25 32.06
N ARG A 145 -7.52 21.68 31.05
CA ARG A 145 -7.04 21.77 29.66
C ARG A 145 -5.79 22.64 29.55
N GLY A 146 -4.86 22.21 28.71
CA GLY A 146 -3.53 22.82 28.53
C GLY A 146 -2.43 22.13 29.33
N ARG A 147 -2.77 21.19 30.23
CA ARG A 147 -1.79 20.32 30.89
C ARG A 147 -1.24 19.26 29.94
N SER A 148 -2.08 18.71 29.07
CA SER A 148 -1.64 17.80 28.02
C SER A 148 -1.41 18.58 26.72
N PRO A 149 -0.27 18.39 26.02
CA PRO A 149 -0.05 19.00 24.72
C PRO A 149 -1.09 18.61 23.67
N TRP A 150 -1.76 17.46 23.87
CA TRP A 150 -2.82 16.95 22.99
C TRP A 150 -4.18 17.61 23.25
N ASP A 151 -4.31 18.44 24.30
CA ASP A 151 -5.59 19.11 24.61
C ASP A 151 -6.05 20.05 23.48
N LYS A 152 -5.15 20.48 22.59
CA LYS A 152 -5.48 21.27 21.39
C LYS A 152 -6.26 20.52 20.32
N PHE A 153 -6.29 19.19 20.37
CA PHE A 153 -7.04 18.33 19.45
C PHE A 153 -8.32 17.75 20.08
N LEU A 154 -8.75 18.31 21.22
CA LEU A 154 -10.00 17.89 21.86
C LEU A 154 -11.22 18.42 21.11
N VAL A 155 -12.14 17.51 20.82
CA VAL A 155 -13.51 17.84 20.41
C VAL A 155 -14.44 17.34 21.51
N GLY A 156 -15.06 18.28 22.24
CA GLY A 156 -15.76 17.94 23.49
C GLY A 156 -14.76 17.51 24.58
N GLN A 157 -14.78 16.23 24.96
CA GLN A 157 -13.84 15.64 25.94
C GLN A 157 -13.01 14.49 25.33
N TYR A 158 -13.01 14.36 24.00
CA TYR A 158 -12.38 13.25 23.31
C TYR A 158 -11.26 13.75 22.40
N LEU A 159 -10.17 12.99 22.32
CA LEU A 159 -9.10 13.25 21.37
C LEU A 159 -9.59 12.89 19.97
N SER A 160 -9.78 13.89 19.13
CA SER A 160 -10.29 13.69 17.78
C SER A 160 -9.17 13.25 16.84
N SER A 161 -9.35 12.08 16.24
CA SER A 161 -8.49 11.60 15.15
C SER A 161 -8.54 12.54 13.93
N ASN A 162 -9.73 13.04 13.56
CA ASN A 162 -9.87 14.02 12.47
C ASN A 162 -9.14 15.34 12.76
N ALA A 163 -9.28 15.93 13.95
CA ALA A 163 -8.61 17.20 14.25
C ALA A 163 -7.08 17.08 14.18
N LEU A 164 -6.55 15.93 14.61
CA LEU A 164 -5.13 15.60 14.46
C LEU A 164 -4.75 15.41 12.98
N ASN A 165 -5.50 14.61 12.23
CA ASN A 165 -5.27 14.36 10.81
C ASN A 165 -5.33 15.65 9.98
N GLU A 166 -6.31 16.52 10.20
CA GLU A 166 -6.41 17.81 9.50
C GLU A 166 -5.21 18.73 9.79
N THR A 167 -4.74 18.74 11.03
CA THR A 167 -3.57 19.56 11.41
C THR A 167 -2.30 19.02 10.77
N LEU A 168 -2.10 17.70 10.80
CA LEU A 168 -0.98 17.05 10.12
C LEU A 168 -1.06 17.25 8.61
N HIS A 169 -2.24 17.13 7.99
CA HIS A 169 -2.42 17.34 6.55
C HIS A 169 -2.02 18.76 6.14
N LYS A 170 -2.50 19.77 6.85
CA LYS A 170 -2.11 21.18 6.62
C LYS A 170 -0.60 21.37 6.78
N MET A 171 0.01 20.71 7.76
CA MET A 171 1.45 20.77 7.98
C MET A 171 2.23 20.12 6.82
N LEU A 172 1.82 18.92 6.40
CA LEU A 172 2.42 18.22 5.27
C LEU A 172 2.32 19.08 4.01
N VAL A 173 1.15 19.60 3.67
CA VAL A 173 0.94 20.34 2.42
C VAL A 173 1.61 21.73 2.44
N ALA A 174 1.51 22.47 3.55
CA ALA A 174 1.88 23.89 3.56
C ALA A 174 3.23 24.20 4.21
N SER A 175 3.72 23.35 5.13
CA SER A 175 4.88 23.70 5.98
C SER A 175 6.16 22.95 5.62
N ILE A 176 6.05 21.78 4.97
CA ILE A 176 7.21 20.99 4.57
C ILE A 176 7.66 21.39 3.17
N ASN A 177 8.96 21.63 3.02
CA ASN A 177 9.58 21.89 1.72
C ASN A 177 9.90 20.57 1.01
N TRP A 178 8.86 19.89 0.50
CA TRP A 178 9.02 18.64 -0.27
C TRP A 178 9.96 18.75 -1.46
N PRO A 179 10.00 19.85 -2.24
CA PRO A 179 10.97 20.01 -3.32
C PRO A 179 12.43 19.94 -2.84
N ALA A 180 12.74 20.50 -1.67
CA ALA A 180 14.09 20.45 -1.12
C ALA A 180 14.47 19.02 -0.67
N ILE A 181 13.56 18.34 0.04
CA ILE A 181 13.76 16.94 0.46
C ILE A 181 13.89 16.03 -0.77
N GLY A 182 13.02 16.24 -1.77
CA GLY A 182 13.07 15.51 -3.04
C GLY A 182 14.39 15.71 -3.76
N SER A 183 14.86 16.95 -3.88
CA SER A 183 16.14 17.27 -4.52
C SER A 183 17.34 16.62 -3.80
N LEU A 184 17.31 16.57 -2.46
CA LEU A 184 18.34 15.91 -1.64
C LEU A 184 18.38 14.39 -1.91
N LEU A 185 17.21 13.77 -2.08
CA LEU A 185 17.07 12.33 -2.27
C LEU A 185 17.06 11.90 -3.75
N GLY A 186 17.17 12.84 -4.69
CA GLY A 186 17.03 12.56 -6.13
C GLY A 186 15.64 12.06 -6.52
N THR A 187 14.60 12.45 -5.78
CA THR A 187 13.22 11.99 -5.94
C THR A 187 12.25 13.16 -6.06
N VAL A 188 11.07 12.92 -6.63
CA VAL A 188 10.01 13.92 -6.64
C VAL A 188 8.92 13.48 -5.66
N ILE A 189 8.78 14.22 -4.57
CA ILE A 189 7.82 13.94 -3.50
C ILE A 189 6.68 14.95 -3.59
N HIS A 190 5.45 14.47 -3.67
CA HIS A 190 4.26 15.31 -3.69
C HIS A 190 3.26 14.84 -2.63
N PRO A 191 2.81 15.71 -1.72
CA PRO A 191 1.70 15.38 -0.84
C PRO A 191 0.39 15.35 -1.63
N LEU A 192 -0.51 14.43 -1.25
CA LEU A 192 -1.83 14.36 -1.85
C LEU A 192 -2.70 15.52 -1.34
N VAL A 193 -2.93 16.50 -2.22
CA VAL A 193 -3.67 17.72 -1.87
C VAL A 193 -5.19 17.52 -1.93
N ALA A 194 -5.67 16.63 -2.80
CA ALA A 194 -7.10 16.48 -3.11
C ALA A 194 -7.88 15.64 -2.08
N SER A 195 -7.21 14.85 -1.26
CA SER A 195 -7.82 14.03 -0.20
C SER A 195 -7.44 14.56 1.18
N ARG A 196 -8.28 14.28 2.18
CA ARG A 196 -7.95 14.48 3.61
C ARG A 196 -7.02 13.38 4.16
N GLU A 197 -6.70 12.38 3.34
CA GLU A 197 -5.72 11.36 3.64
C GLU A 197 -4.31 11.94 3.75
N LEU A 198 -3.56 11.48 4.75
CA LEU A 198 -2.15 11.82 4.93
C LEU A 198 -1.30 10.94 4.00
N ARG A 199 -1.30 11.25 2.70
CA ARG A 199 -0.59 10.47 1.68
C ARG A 199 0.45 11.30 0.95
N LEU A 200 1.59 10.68 0.64
CA LEU A 200 2.67 11.24 -0.17
C LEU A 200 2.90 10.33 -1.38
N ASP A 201 2.92 10.88 -2.58
CA ASP A 201 3.34 10.17 -3.78
C ASP A 201 4.80 10.52 -4.06
N VAL A 202 5.63 9.48 -4.17
CA VAL A 202 7.08 9.57 -4.34
C VAL A 202 7.45 8.93 -5.66
N LYS A 203 8.01 9.73 -6.56
CA LYS A 203 8.50 9.28 -7.86
C LYS A 203 10.02 9.28 -7.87
N HIS A 204 10.59 8.11 -8.00
CA HIS A 204 12.01 7.88 -8.20
C HIS A 204 12.23 7.26 -9.59
N HIS A 205 13.43 7.42 -10.16
CA HIS A 205 13.71 6.94 -11.52
C HIS A 205 13.57 5.41 -11.68
N GLN A 206 13.61 4.66 -10.58
CA GLN A 206 13.45 3.20 -10.54
C GLN A 206 12.11 2.72 -10.00
N VAL A 207 11.44 3.51 -9.16
CA VAL A 207 10.25 3.08 -8.41
C VAL A 207 9.28 4.24 -8.19
N GLU A 208 7.98 3.95 -8.24
CA GLU A 208 6.93 4.84 -7.77
C GLU A 208 6.38 4.26 -6.45
N LEU A 209 6.33 5.08 -5.41
CA LEU A 209 5.84 4.69 -4.09
C LEU A 209 4.75 5.66 -3.67
N SER A 210 3.74 5.15 -2.99
CA SER A 210 2.86 5.98 -2.20
C SER A 210 3.02 5.63 -0.72
N ILE A 211 3.12 6.66 0.09
CA ILE A 211 3.41 6.58 1.51
C ILE A 211 2.19 7.15 2.23
N ALA A 212 1.49 6.31 2.98
CA ALA A 212 0.40 6.73 3.85
C ALA A 212 0.91 6.90 5.28
N ILE A 213 0.61 8.02 5.92
CA ILE A 213 1.00 8.33 7.29
C ILE A 213 -0.20 8.11 8.20
N PHE A 214 -0.03 7.30 9.24
CA PHE A 214 -1.06 6.99 10.22
C PHE A 214 -0.58 7.40 11.61
N PRO A 215 -1.22 8.40 12.25
CA PRO A 215 -1.06 8.61 13.68
C PRO A 215 -1.55 7.39 14.45
N VAL A 216 -0.76 6.95 15.44
CA VAL A 216 -0.99 5.72 16.19
C VAL A 216 -0.95 6.00 17.69
N VAL A 217 -1.95 5.54 18.43
CA VAL A 217 -1.93 5.51 19.88
C VAL A 217 -1.81 4.06 20.33
N GLU A 218 -0.85 3.78 21.20
CA GLU A 218 -0.74 2.48 21.88
C GLU A 218 -1.09 2.67 23.36
N MET A 219 -2.16 2.05 23.82
CA MET A 219 -2.64 2.16 25.20
C MET A 219 -3.41 0.91 25.60
N GLU A 220 -3.26 0.44 26.84
CA GLU A 220 -3.95 -0.77 27.34
C GLU A 220 -3.75 -2.03 26.47
N GLY A 221 -2.60 -2.15 25.80
CA GLY A 221 -2.29 -3.25 24.87
C GLY A 221 -3.01 -3.17 23.52
N LYS A 222 -3.73 -2.08 23.25
CA LYS A 222 -4.44 -1.80 22.00
C LYS A 222 -3.65 -0.82 21.14
N VAL A 223 -3.69 -1.05 19.83
CA VAL A 223 -3.08 -0.17 18.82
C VAL A 223 -4.19 0.50 18.04
N LEU A 224 -4.32 1.82 18.19
CA LEU A 224 -5.39 2.62 17.61
C LEU A 224 -4.84 3.55 16.53
N LEU A 225 -5.46 3.56 15.35
CA LEU A 225 -5.07 4.38 14.20
C LEU A 225 -6.03 5.54 14.02
N ALA A 226 -5.49 6.71 13.71
CA ALA A 226 -6.26 7.78 13.11
C ALA A 226 -6.42 7.49 11.61
N ALA A 227 -7.27 6.51 11.29
CA ALA A 227 -7.65 6.20 9.92
C ALA A 227 -8.36 7.41 9.26
N PRO A 228 -8.32 7.53 7.92
CA PRO A 228 -9.00 8.61 7.22
C PRO A 228 -10.50 8.63 7.57
N PRO A 229 -11.10 9.83 7.68
CA PRO A 229 -12.46 9.98 8.16
C PRO A 229 -13.46 9.38 7.17
N GLU A 230 -14.26 8.41 7.62
CA GLU A 230 -15.40 7.89 6.88
C GLU A 230 -16.70 8.18 7.63
N GLY A 231 -17.59 9.01 7.09
CA GLY A 231 -18.96 9.16 7.60
C GLY A 231 -19.07 9.57 9.08
N LEU A 232 -19.93 8.90 9.88
CA LEU A 232 -20.21 9.29 11.27
C LEU A 232 -19.08 8.97 12.28
N VAL A 233 -17.96 8.40 11.82
CA VAL A 233 -16.84 7.95 12.67
C VAL A 233 -15.60 8.82 12.57
N GLU A 234 -15.69 10.04 12.01
CA GLU A 234 -14.53 10.89 11.72
C GLU A 234 -13.63 11.17 12.94
N ASN A 235 -14.21 11.24 14.15
CA ASN A 235 -13.47 11.52 15.38
C ASN A 235 -12.99 10.24 16.11
N LEU A 236 -13.37 9.06 15.62
CA LEU A 236 -13.04 7.79 16.25
C LEU A 236 -11.69 7.28 15.78
N TRP A 237 -11.12 6.40 16.60
CA TRP A 237 -9.87 5.72 16.31
C TRP A 237 -10.16 4.29 15.93
N LEU A 238 -9.51 3.79 14.87
CA LEU A 238 -9.70 2.42 14.38
C LEU A 238 -8.69 1.48 15.05
N GLU A 239 -9.14 0.35 15.60
CA GLU A 239 -8.22 -0.66 16.13
C GLU A 239 -7.46 -1.36 15.00
N SER A 240 -6.14 -1.41 15.12
CA SER A 240 -5.26 -2.07 14.16
C SER A 240 -4.91 -3.47 14.60
N PHE A 241 -5.20 -4.44 13.74
CA PHE A 241 -4.79 -5.84 13.92
C PHE A 241 -3.65 -6.25 12.98
N GLY A 242 -3.29 -5.41 12.00
CA GLY A 242 -2.40 -5.80 10.90
C GLY A 242 -1.06 -6.38 11.35
N ARG A 243 -0.40 -5.76 12.34
CA ARG A 243 0.88 -6.29 12.85
C ARG A 243 0.72 -7.64 13.54
N ALA A 244 -0.35 -7.83 14.32
CA ALA A 244 -0.62 -9.09 15.02
C ALA A 244 -0.99 -10.20 14.03
N GLU A 245 -1.78 -9.88 13.00
CA GLU A 245 -2.16 -10.80 11.91
C GLU A 245 -0.91 -11.31 11.18
N VAL A 246 -0.04 -10.41 10.72
CA VAL A 246 1.20 -10.76 10.01
C VAL A 246 2.10 -11.63 10.88
N LEU A 247 2.29 -11.24 12.15
CA LEU A 247 3.12 -12.00 13.08
C LEU A 247 2.55 -13.41 13.30
N LYS A 248 1.22 -13.54 13.40
CA LYS A 248 0.60 -14.85 13.61
C LYS A 248 0.75 -15.75 12.39
N VAL A 249 0.56 -15.21 11.18
CA VAL A 249 0.78 -15.97 9.93
C VAL A 249 2.23 -16.43 9.83
N LYS A 250 3.19 -15.57 10.20
CA LYS A 250 4.63 -15.92 10.25
C LYS A 250 4.95 -17.02 11.25
N GLU A 251 4.41 -16.92 12.45
CA GLU A 251 4.58 -17.92 13.51
C GLU A 251 4.07 -19.29 13.06
N LEU A 252 2.88 -19.32 12.43
CA LEU A 252 2.27 -20.56 11.94
C LEU A 252 3.12 -21.21 10.85
N ASP A 253 3.58 -20.45 9.85
CA ASP A 253 4.44 -20.98 8.80
C ASP A 253 5.82 -21.42 9.32
N ALA A 254 6.37 -20.74 10.32
CA ALA A 254 7.63 -21.17 10.94
C ALA A 254 7.47 -22.48 11.74
N GLY A 255 6.28 -22.75 12.27
CA GLY A 255 5.99 -23.95 13.06
C GLY A 255 5.92 -25.24 12.24
N ASP A 256 5.49 -25.16 10.97
CA ASP A 256 5.28 -26.34 10.12
C ASP A 256 5.90 -26.23 8.71
N ALA A 257 6.73 -25.21 8.47
CA ALA A 257 7.24 -24.86 7.14
C ALA A 257 6.12 -24.70 6.09
N GLY A 258 4.97 -24.17 6.54
CA GLY A 258 3.78 -23.94 5.73
C GLY A 258 3.96 -22.83 4.68
N ALA A 259 2.97 -22.74 3.80
CA ALA A 259 2.96 -21.79 2.69
C ALA A 259 1.86 -20.71 2.84
N ARG A 260 1.40 -20.41 4.06
CA ARG A 260 0.26 -19.48 4.30
C ARG A 260 0.59 -18.08 3.81
N GLN A 261 1.79 -17.58 4.10
CA GLN A 261 2.28 -16.31 3.55
C GLN A 261 2.24 -16.31 2.04
N HIS A 262 2.71 -17.38 1.40
CA HIS A 262 2.73 -17.49 -0.06
C HIS A 262 1.31 -17.52 -0.66
N CYS A 263 0.38 -18.25 -0.04
CA CYS A 263 -1.03 -18.22 -0.41
C CYS A 263 -1.63 -16.81 -0.26
N LEU A 264 -1.36 -16.12 0.85
CA LEU A 264 -1.82 -14.75 1.09
C LEU A 264 -1.25 -13.78 0.04
N CYS A 265 0.00 -13.95 -0.38
CA CYS A 265 0.60 -13.20 -1.48
C CYS A 265 -0.17 -13.43 -2.79
N ILE A 266 -0.43 -14.69 -3.14
CA ILE A 266 -1.14 -15.02 -4.38
C ILE A 266 -2.56 -14.41 -4.36
N LEU A 267 -3.29 -14.55 -3.25
CA LEU A 267 -4.63 -13.99 -3.09
C LEU A 267 -4.63 -12.47 -3.22
N ASN A 268 -3.71 -11.77 -2.54
CA ASN A 268 -3.59 -10.32 -2.67
C ASN A 268 -3.30 -9.89 -4.11
N GLY A 269 -2.45 -10.62 -4.84
CA GLY A 269 -2.14 -10.32 -6.24
C GLY A 269 -3.32 -10.53 -7.17
N VAL A 270 -4.06 -11.62 -6.97
CA VAL A 270 -5.29 -11.90 -7.73
C VAL A 270 -6.33 -10.83 -7.44
N CYS A 271 -6.64 -10.52 -6.18
CA CYS A 271 -7.65 -9.53 -5.82
C CYS A 271 -7.33 -8.13 -6.36
N ARG A 272 -6.06 -7.70 -6.32
CA ARG A 272 -5.63 -6.42 -6.89
C ARG A 272 -5.78 -6.34 -8.40
N SER A 273 -5.49 -7.43 -9.11
CA SER A 273 -5.56 -7.46 -10.59
C SER A 273 -7.00 -7.45 -11.11
N HIS A 274 -7.98 -7.80 -10.27
CA HIS A 274 -9.37 -7.90 -10.66
C HIS A 274 -10.18 -6.70 -10.16
N PRO A 275 -10.78 -5.87 -11.05
CA PRO A 275 -11.55 -4.69 -10.64
C PRO A 275 -12.71 -4.97 -9.69
N ALA A 276 -13.31 -6.17 -9.73
CA ALA A 276 -14.37 -6.55 -8.81
C ALA A 276 -13.86 -6.89 -7.39
N LEU A 277 -12.61 -7.31 -7.26
CA LEU A 277 -12.02 -7.82 -6.02
C LEU A 277 -11.01 -6.86 -5.38
N HIS A 278 -10.70 -5.72 -6.02
CA HIS A 278 -9.68 -4.77 -5.55
C HIS A 278 -9.89 -4.26 -4.11
N LYS A 279 -11.13 -4.29 -3.60
CA LYS A 279 -11.48 -3.91 -2.23
C LYS A 279 -11.07 -4.95 -1.19
N LEU A 280 -10.90 -6.21 -1.58
CA LEU A 280 -10.41 -7.29 -0.73
C LEU A 280 -8.88 -7.27 -0.76
N SER A 281 -8.26 -6.57 0.19
CA SER A 281 -6.81 -6.52 0.29
C SER A 281 -6.36 -6.43 1.75
N GLY A 282 -5.19 -6.99 2.05
CA GLY A 282 -4.61 -6.91 3.40
C GLY A 282 -5.37 -7.77 4.42
N SER A 283 -5.82 -7.15 5.51
CA SER A 283 -6.37 -7.81 6.70
C SER A 283 -7.50 -8.81 6.40
N PRO A 284 -8.55 -8.49 5.62
CA PRO A 284 -9.61 -9.46 5.31
C PRO A 284 -9.12 -10.76 4.68
N LEU A 285 -8.06 -10.71 3.87
CA LEU A 285 -7.48 -11.91 3.25
C LEU A 285 -6.59 -12.69 4.21
N ALA A 286 -6.06 -12.07 5.26
CA ALA A 286 -5.25 -12.75 6.27
C ALA A 286 -6.09 -13.66 7.19
N HIS A 287 -7.41 -13.41 7.29
CA HIS A 287 -8.36 -14.22 8.05
C HIS A 287 -9.00 -15.38 7.24
N VAL A 288 -8.69 -15.47 5.94
CA VAL A 288 -9.13 -16.57 5.04
C VAL A 288 -8.11 -17.70 5.10
#